data_AF-A0A4Y4KJH4-F1
#
_entry.id   AF-A0A4Y4KJH4-F1
#
_cell.length_a   1.000
_cell.length_b   1.000
_cell.length_c   1.000
_cell.angle_alpha   90.00
_cell.angle_beta   90.00
_cell.angle_gamma   90.00
#
_symmetry.space_group_name_H-M   'P 1'
#
loop_
_entity.id
_entity.type
_entity.pdbx_description
1 polymer ?
#
loop_
_entity_poly.entity_id
_entity_poly.type
_entity_poly.pdbx_seq_one_letter_code
_entity_poly.pdbx_strand_id
1 'polypeptide(L)'
;MRIRVTAVAAAVFGCLALTGCTDGTGTADRKTTDNAESATTQGDDDSTGYITERTITPWPFTVASGNLACAGQAVTFITAEGTYGLNSRARQKHPGPDPIWAGDPNNPGKNISLDAVISRGLELCK
;
A
#
# COMPACT_ATOMS: atom_id res chain seq x y z
N MET A 1 16.57 45.41 -9.69
CA MET A 1 15.67 45.68 -8.55
C MET A 1 14.47 46.48 -9.04
N ARG A 2 13.31 45.84 -9.25
CA ARG A 2 12.00 46.48 -9.41
C ARG A 2 10.95 45.53 -8.82
N ILE A 3 10.23 46.04 -7.82
CA ILE A 3 9.21 45.37 -7.01
C ILE A 3 7.84 45.56 -7.68
N ARG A 4 6.94 44.56 -7.65
CA ARG A 4 5.48 44.78 -7.65
C ARG A 4 4.78 43.82 -6.70
N VAL A 5 3.78 44.37 -6.01
CA VAL A 5 3.13 43.91 -4.78
C VAL A 5 1.66 43.58 -5.09
N THR A 6 1.10 42.67 -4.27
CA THR A 6 -0.31 42.48 -3.82
C THR A 6 -1.41 41.93 -4.74
N ALA A 7 -1.87 40.73 -4.34
CA ALA A 7 -3.17 40.38 -3.72
C ALA A 7 -4.50 40.79 -4.39
N VAL A 8 -5.40 39.80 -4.52
CA VAL A 8 -6.81 39.97 -4.94
C VAL A 8 -7.75 39.45 -3.83
N ALA A 9 -8.78 40.25 -3.57
CA ALA A 9 -9.82 40.17 -2.54
C ALA A 9 -10.94 39.15 -2.90
N ALA A 10 -11.51 38.42 -1.92
CA ALA A 10 -12.78 38.65 -1.20
C ALA A 10 -14.08 38.26 -1.93
N ALA A 11 -14.95 37.47 -1.27
CA ALA A 11 -16.40 37.62 -1.30
C ALA A 11 -17.08 36.88 -0.13
N VAL A 12 -18.10 37.54 0.43
CA VAL A 12 -18.86 37.21 1.65
C VAL A 12 -20.30 36.90 1.24
N PHE A 13 -20.90 35.82 1.75
CA PHE A 13 -22.36 35.57 1.79
C PHE A 13 -22.58 34.62 2.99
N GLY A 14 -23.45 34.84 3.99
CA GLY A 14 -24.69 35.60 4.07
C GLY A 14 -25.80 34.62 4.53
N CYS A 15 -26.28 34.78 5.77
CA CYS A 15 -27.18 33.90 6.55
C CYS A 15 -28.47 33.40 5.85
N LEU A 16 -29.05 32.30 6.34
CA LEU A 16 -30.44 32.26 6.85
C LEU A 16 -30.76 30.93 7.59
N ALA A 17 -31.37 31.03 8.77
CA ALA A 17 -31.92 29.92 9.54
C ALA A 17 -33.41 29.71 9.20
N LEU A 18 -33.88 28.47 9.14
CA LEU A 18 -35.29 28.12 9.31
C LEU A 18 -35.45 26.82 10.11
N THR A 19 -36.24 26.91 11.18
CA THR A 19 -36.76 25.85 12.02
C THR A 19 -37.79 25.02 11.26
N GLY A 20 -37.70 23.69 11.34
CA GLY A 20 -38.76 22.77 10.93
C GLY A 20 -38.62 21.44 11.66
N CYS A 21 -39.60 21.10 12.50
CA CYS A 21 -39.72 19.77 13.12
C CYS A 21 -40.38 18.82 12.11
N THR A 22 -39.76 17.67 11.86
CA THR A 22 -40.43 16.50 11.30
C THR A 22 -39.86 15.26 11.97
N ASP A 23 -40.71 14.56 12.71
CA ASP A 23 -40.47 13.20 13.19
C ASP A 23 -40.20 12.28 11.98
N GLY A 24 -39.13 11.49 12.09
CA GLY A 24 -38.71 10.55 11.08
C GLY A 24 -37.76 9.54 11.70
N THR A 25 -38.34 8.48 12.29
CA THR A 25 -37.62 7.30 12.79
C THR A 25 -36.80 6.69 11.65
N GLY A 26 -35.47 6.75 11.76
CA GLY A 26 -34.56 6.19 10.78
C GLY A 26 -33.16 6.05 11.37
N THR A 27 -32.91 4.91 12.00
CA THR A 27 -31.61 4.48 12.51
C THR A 27 -30.58 4.46 11.37
N ALA A 28 -29.56 5.31 11.43
CA ALA A 28 -28.32 5.12 10.69
C ALA A 28 -27.18 5.86 11.40
N ASP A 29 -26.41 5.07 12.14
CA ASP A 29 -25.16 5.39 12.81
C ASP A 29 -24.18 6.04 11.80
N ARG A 30 -23.84 7.31 11.99
CA ARG A 30 -22.89 8.05 11.14
C ARG A 30 -21.61 8.28 11.94
N LYS A 31 -20.74 7.27 11.96
CA LYS A 31 -19.34 7.42 12.38
C LYS A 31 -18.57 8.12 11.26
N THR A 32 -18.55 9.44 11.28
CA THR A 32 -17.62 10.25 10.48
C THR A 32 -16.22 10.03 11.05
N THR A 33 -15.37 9.35 10.28
CA THR A 33 -13.92 9.43 10.43
C THR A 33 -13.40 9.86 9.08
N ASP A 34 -12.95 11.12 9.00
CA ASP A 34 -12.25 11.66 7.85
C ASP A 34 -10.99 10.83 7.60
N ASN A 35 -10.96 10.12 6.47
CA ASN A 35 -9.73 9.59 5.89
C ASN A 35 -9.70 10.03 4.43
N ALA A 36 -8.87 11.04 4.17
CA ALA A 36 -8.49 11.40 2.83
C ALA A 36 -7.57 10.30 2.25
N GLU A 37 -8.07 9.65 1.21
CA GLU A 37 -7.34 9.38 -0.03
C GLU A 37 -5.95 8.74 0.10
N SER A 38 -5.91 7.41 0.05
CA SER A 38 -5.18 6.76 -1.05
C SER A 38 -5.91 5.47 -1.39
N ALA A 39 -6.58 5.52 -2.54
CA ALA A 39 -7.33 4.42 -3.12
C ALA A 39 -6.43 3.22 -3.42
N THR A 40 -6.93 2.03 -3.10
CA THR A 40 -7.26 1.04 -4.15
C THR A 40 -8.45 0.21 -3.68
N THR A 41 -9.59 0.55 -4.26
CA THR A 41 -10.69 -0.31 -4.69
C THR A 41 -10.47 -1.82 -4.49
N GLN A 42 -11.41 -2.45 -3.79
CA GLN A 42 -11.68 -3.88 -3.85
C GLN A 42 -11.81 -4.32 -5.32
N GLY A 43 -10.90 -5.19 -5.74
CA GLY A 43 -11.00 -6.06 -6.91
C GLY A 43 -10.90 -7.50 -6.42
N ASP A 44 -11.87 -8.29 -6.84
CA ASP A 44 -12.15 -9.67 -6.50
C ASP A 44 -10.98 -10.64 -6.70
N ASP A 45 -10.82 -11.61 -5.79
CA ASP A 45 -10.03 -12.84 -5.91
C ASP A 45 -8.52 -12.76 -6.22
N ASP A 46 -7.88 -11.59 -6.11
CA ASP A 46 -6.41 -11.52 -6.18
C ASP A 46 -5.81 -11.72 -4.78
N SER A 47 -5.21 -12.90 -4.56
CA SER A 47 -4.43 -13.32 -3.39
C SER A 47 -3.24 -12.40 -3.10
N THR A 48 -3.52 -11.14 -2.73
CA THR A 48 -2.55 -10.06 -2.54
C THR A 48 -2.55 -9.57 -1.09
N GLY A 49 -1.41 -9.03 -0.64
CA GLY A 49 -1.25 -8.52 0.72
C GLY A 49 -0.09 -7.55 0.86
N TYR A 50 -0.35 -6.38 1.44
CA TYR A 50 0.67 -5.37 1.71
C TYR A 50 1.59 -5.78 2.87
N ILE A 51 2.91 -5.65 2.66
CA ILE A 51 3.94 -5.95 3.65
C ILE A 51 4.97 -4.80 3.76
N THR A 52 5.56 -4.70 4.94
CA THR A 52 6.59 -3.70 5.28
C THR A 52 7.69 -4.31 6.13
N GLU A 53 8.81 -3.61 6.28
CA GLU A 53 9.90 -3.94 7.20
C GLU A 53 9.46 -4.13 8.67
N ARG A 54 8.29 -3.61 9.06
CA ARG A 54 7.74 -3.78 10.41
C ARG A 54 6.96 -5.08 10.58
N THR A 55 6.48 -5.65 9.48
CA THR A 55 5.65 -6.86 9.48
C THR A 55 6.45 -8.14 9.28
N ILE A 56 7.65 -8.04 8.72
CA ILE A 56 8.54 -9.18 8.44
C ILE A 56 9.95 -8.85 8.93
N THR A 57 10.51 -9.73 9.76
CA THR A 57 11.86 -9.60 10.31
C THR A 57 12.62 -10.92 10.14
N PRO A 58 13.85 -10.92 9.60
CA PRO A 58 14.54 -9.77 9.00
C PRO A 58 13.89 -9.33 7.67
N TRP A 59 13.93 -8.04 7.38
CA TRP A 59 13.41 -7.49 6.12
C TRP A 59 14.40 -7.72 4.98
N PRO A 60 14.03 -8.45 3.90
CA PRO A 60 15.00 -8.86 2.89
C PRO A 60 15.16 -7.90 1.72
N PHE A 61 14.48 -6.75 1.73
CA PHE A 61 14.48 -5.83 0.60
C PHE A 61 15.11 -4.47 0.94
N THR A 62 15.63 -3.78 -0.06
CA THR A 62 16.15 -2.40 0.07
C THR A 62 15.04 -1.36 0.08
N VAL A 63 13.87 -1.68 -0.51
CA VAL A 63 12.66 -0.87 -0.45
C VAL A 63 11.92 -1.09 0.87
N ALA A 64 11.26 -0.07 1.41
CA ALA A 64 10.62 -0.15 2.74
C ALA A 64 9.32 -1.01 2.77
N SER A 65 8.66 -1.17 1.62
CA SER A 65 7.37 -1.86 1.51
C SER A 65 7.01 -2.27 0.08
N GLY A 66 5.96 -3.09 -0.03
CA GLY A 66 5.36 -3.50 -1.29
C GLY A 66 4.19 -4.47 -1.08
N ASN A 67 3.61 -4.95 -2.17
CA ASN A 67 2.54 -5.95 -2.13
C ASN A 67 3.09 -7.32 -2.48
N LEU A 68 2.82 -8.32 -1.64
CA LEU A 68 2.92 -9.71 -2.04
C LEU A 68 1.69 -10.09 -2.86
N ALA A 69 1.89 -10.92 -3.88
CA ALA A 69 0.81 -11.54 -4.62
C ALA A 69 1.12 -13.02 -4.82
N CYS A 70 0.08 -13.86 -4.77
CA CYS A 70 0.17 -15.25 -5.16
C CYS A 70 -0.74 -15.57 -6.35
N ALA A 71 -0.20 -16.27 -7.34
CA ALA A 71 -0.99 -16.90 -8.40
C ALA A 71 -0.50 -18.34 -8.63
N GLY A 72 -1.32 -19.34 -8.30
CA GLY A 72 -0.97 -20.76 -8.54
C GLY A 72 0.37 -21.18 -7.90
N GLN A 73 0.58 -20.81 -6.64
CA GLN A 73 1.83 -20.99 -5.88
C GLN A 73 3.04 -20.17 -6.38
N ALA A 74 2.88 -19.32 -7.39
CA ALA A 74 3.91 -18.34 -7.76
C ALA A 74 3.79 -17.13 -6.86
N VAL A 75 4.81 -16.89 -6.03
CA VAL A 75 4.84 -15.74 -5.11
C VAL A 75 5.65 -14.61 -5.73
N THR A 76 5.03 -13.45 -5.87
CA THR A 76 5.66 -12.24 -6.41
C THR A 76 5.64 -11.11 -5.39
N PHE A 77 6.59 -10.18 -5.53
CA PHE A 77 6.65 -8.94 -4.77
C PHE A 77 6.56 -7.76 -5.74
N ILE A 78 5.56 -6.91 -5.52
CA ILE A 78 5.19 -5.80 -6.38
C ILE A 78 5.57 -4.50 -5.66
N THR A 79 6.39 -3.70 -6.31
CA THR A 79 6.86 -2.39 -5.81
C THR A 79 6.64 -1.33 -6.89
N ALA A 80 6.97 -0.07 -6.59
CA ALA A 80 6.98 0.99 -7.60
C ALA A 80 8.00 0.75 -8.72
N GLU A 81 9.04 -0.05 -8.48
CA GLU A 81 10.12 -0.35 -9.44
C GLU A 81 9.78 -1.52 -10.37
N GLY A 82 8.85 -2.39 -9.95
CA GLY A 82 8.41 -3.51 -10.77
C GLY A 82 7.88 -4.71 -9.97
N THR A 83 7.73 -5.83 -10.67
CA THR A 83 7.26 -7.10 -10.11
C THR A 83 8.38 -8.14 -10.14
N TYR A 84 8.70 -8.69 -8.97
CA TYR A 84 9.80 -9.63 -8.77
C TYR A 84 9.31 -11.00 -8.34
N GLY A 85 9.85 -12.05 -8.95
CA GLY A 85 9.56 -13.44 -8.61
C GLY A 85 10.36 -13.92 -7.41
N LEU A 86 9.69 -14.19 -6.29
CA LEU A 86 10.36 -14.59 -5.05
C LEU A 86 10.74 -16.08 -5.04
N ASN A 87 9.92 -16.94 -5.63
CA ASN A 87 10.16 -18.38 -5.72
C ASN A 87 10.38 -18.87 -7.16
N SER A 88 10.78 -20.13 -7.31
CA SER A 88 11.08 -20.73 -8.63
C SER A 88 9.91 -20.67 -9.61
N ARG A 89 8.66 -20.81 -9.13
CA ARG A 89 7.45 -20.71 -9.96
C ARG A 89 7.25 -19.30 -10.51
N ALA A 90 7.38 -18.28 -9.66
CA ALA A 90 7.26 -16.89 -10.08
C ALA A 90 8.39 -16.46 -11.01
N ARG A 91 9.60 -16.98 -10.80
CA ARG A 91 10.78 -16.70 -11.64
C ARG A 91 10.67 -17.22 -13.08
N GLN A 92 9.68 -18.05 -13.39
CA GLN A 92 9.39 -18.44 -14.78
C GLN A 92 8.81 -17.29 -15.61
N LYS A 93 8.21 -16.28 -14.95
CA LYS A 93 7.51 -15.16 -15.60
C LYS A 93 8.05 -13.78 -15.21
N HIS A 94 8.71 -13.68 -14.06
CA HIS A 94 9.22 -12.42 -13.51
C HIS A 94 10.71 -12.53 -13.18
N PRO A 95 11.48 -11.44 -13.27
CA PRO A 95 12.87 -11.43 -12.83
C PRO A 95 12.98 -11.71 -11.32
N GLY A 96 14.14 -12.20 -10.88
CA GLY A 96 14.44 -12.32 -9.46
C GLY A 96 14.55 -10.97 -8.77
N PRO A 97 14.51 -10.92 -7.42
CA PRO A 97 14.57 -9.66 -6.67
C PRO A 97 15.99 -9.08 -6.57
N ASP A 98 16.97 -9.58 -7.34
CA ASP A 98 18.38 -9.19 -7.25
C ASP A 98 18.63 -7.67 -7.20
N PRO A 99 17.90 -6.80 -7.94
CA PRO A 99 18.08 -5.35 -7.85
C PRO A 99 17.70 -4.73 -6.49
N ILE A 100 16.80 -5.38 -5.76
CA ILE A 100 16.24 -4.90 -4.49
C ILE A 100 16.56 -5.81 -3.31
N TRP A 101 17.40 -6.83 -3.48
CA TRP A 101 17.68 -7.82 -2.45
C TRP A 101 18.73 -7.30 -1.48
N ALA A 102 18.34 -7.09 -0.21
CA ALA A 102 19.23 -6.59 0.81
C ALA A 102 20.35 -7.61 1.15
N GLY A 103 21.57 -7.11 1.28
CA GLY A 103 22.70 -7.87 1.82
C GLY A 103 22.50 -8.17 3.31
N ASP A 104 22.97 -9.33 3.78
CA ASP A 104 22.92 -9.70 5.19
C ASP A 104 24.12 -9.08 5.93
N PRO A 105 23.91 -8.15 6.88
CA PRO A 105 25.00 -7.52 7.63
C PRO A 105 25.76 -8.50 8.52
N ASN A 106 25.16 -9.64 8.88
CA ASN A 106 25.80 -10.67 9.70
C ASN A 106 26.55 -11.70 8.86
N ASN A 107 26.33 -11.74 7.54
CA ASN A 107 26.92 -12.71 6.62
C ASN A 107 27.41 -12.02 5.33
N PRO A 108 28.65 -11.46 5.33
CA PRO A 108 29.19 -10.74 4.18
C PRO A 108 29.17 -11.58 2.88
N GLY A 109 28.70 -10.96 1.79
CA GLY A 109 28.56 -11.61 0.49
C GLY A 109 27.33 -12.53 0.35
N LYS A 110 26.43 -12.52 1.35
CA LYS A 110 25.10 -13.16 1.28
C LYS A 110 24.00 -12.11 1.36
N ASN A 111 22.82 -12.49 0.87
CA ASN A 111 21.60 -11.71 1.02
C ASN A 111 20.74 -12.29 2.15
N ILE A 112 19.88 -11.46 2.72
CA ILE A 112 18.92 -11.86 3.76
C ILE A 112 17.96 -12.90 3.17
N SER A 113 17.62 -13.96 3.92
CA SER A 113 16.72 -15.00 3.40
C SER A 113 15.34 -14.46 2.99
N LEU A 114 14.79 -15.00 1.90
CA LEU A 114 13.44 -14.72 1.41
C LEU A 114 12.37 -15.64 2.03
N ASP A 115 12.76 -16.61 2.86
CA ASP A 115 11.85 -17.67 3.32
C ASP A 115 10.63 -17.13 4.07
N ALA A 116 10.82 -16.09 4.90
CA ALA A 116 9.73 -15.46 5.65
C ALA A 116 8.70 -14.80 4.73
N VAL A 117 9.16 -14.04 3.72
CA VAL A 117 8.25 -13.38 2.76
C VAL A 117 7.61 -14.37 1.79
N ILE A 118 8.33 -15.42 1.38
CA ILE A 118 7.76 -16.48 0.53
C ILE A 118 6.67 -17.23 1.30
N SER A 119 6.92 -17.61 2.54
CA SER A 119 5.95 -18.31 3.38
C SER A 119 4.68 -17.46 3.55
N ARG A 120 4.84 -16.16 3.86
CA ARG A 120 3.72 -15.22 3.95
C ARG A 120 2.95 -15.10 2.65
N GLY A 121 3.63 -15.07 1.51
CA GLY A 121 2.99 -15.04 0.19
C GLY A 121 2.24 -16.33 -0.14
N LEU A 122 2.75 -17.48 0.29
CA LEU A 122 2.08 -18.77 0.10
C LEU A 122 0.78 -18.88 0.91
N GLU A 123 0.69 -18.24 2.07
CA GLU A 123 -0.56 -18.15 2.85
C GLU A 123 -1.69 -17.40 2.13
N LEU A 124 -1.33 -16.58 1.12
CA LEU A 124 -2.31 -15.87 0.29
C LEU A 124 -2.91 -16.81 -0.77
N CYS A 125 -2.23 -17.89 -1.16
CA CYS A 125 -2.66 -18.85 -2.18
C CYS A 125 -3.81 -19.76 -1.71
N LYS A 126 -4.99 -19.21 -1.44
CA LYS A 126 -6.18 -19.95 -1.02
C LYS A 126 -7.02 -20.42 -2.18
#